data_AF-A0A1N7KLF3-F1
#
_entry.id   AF-A0A1N7KLF3-F1
#
_cell.length_a   1.000
_cell.length_b   1.000
_cell.length_c   1.000
_cell.angle_alpha   90.00
_cell.angle_beta   90.00
_cell.angle_gamma   90.00
#
_symmetry.space_group_name_H-M   'P 1'
#
loop_
_entity.id
_entity.type
_entity.pdbx_description
1 polymer ?
#
loop_
_entity_poly.entity_id
_entity_poly.type
_entity_poly.pdbx_seq_one_letter_code
_entity_poly.pdbx_strand_id
1 'polypeptide(L)'
;MANGILKVKAKTAGSATSVKMMAKHIMESGQRKDKKSGELIPALFLQNLVVKHADKVVFEANLGPSISKNPYFAFKFEGGASGDELVLTWTENSGKSGTETAAIK
;
A
#
# COMPACT_ATOMS: atom_id res chain seq x y z
N MET A 1 -6.29 -3.97 -18.01
CA MET A 1 -5.50 -4.07 -16.76
C MET A 1 -6.43 -3.70 -15.62
N ALA A 2 -6.57 -4.54 -14.59
CA ALA A 2 -7.41 -4.20 -13.44
C ALA A 2 -6.91 -2.90 -12.83
N ASN A 3 -7.81 -1.96 -12.52
CA ASN A 3 -7.46 -0.75 -11.79
C ASN A 3 -6.88 -1.17 -10.44
N GLY A 4 -5.57 -1.01 -10.26
CA GLY A 4 -4.88 -1.27 -9.01
C GLY A 4 -5.44 -0.45 -7.84
N ILE A 5 -5.12 -0.85 -6.61
CA ILE A 5 -5.59 -0.15 -5.40
C ILE A 5 -4.65 0.99 -5.00
N LEU A 6 -3.42 1.04 -5.53
CA LEU A 6 -2.39 1.97 -5.08
C LEU A 6 -2.40 3.26 -5.93
N LYS A 7 -2.51 4.39 -5.25
CA LYS A 7 -2.27 5.71 -5.81
C LYS A 7 -0.92 6.21 -5.33
N VAL A 8 0.05 6.26 -6.23
CA VAL A 8 1.45 6.58 -5.90
C VAL A 8 1.86 7.91 -6.52
N LYS A 9 2.55 8.73 -5.75
CA LYS A 9 3.29 9.91 -6.19
C LYS A 9 4.72 9.77 -5.69
N ALA A 10 5.63 9.41 -6.59
CA ALA A 10 7.06 9.40 -6.33
C ALA A 10 7.71 10.60 -7.01
N LYS A 11 8.59 11.29 -6.30
CA LYS A 11 9.36 12.44 -6.81
C LYS A 11 10.81 12.35 -6.38
N THR A 12 11.72 12.50 -7.33
CA THR A 12 13.15 12.61 -7.02
C THR A 12 13.54 14.07 -6.75
N ALA A 13 14.42 14.29 -5.78
CA ALA A 13 15.00 15.59 -5.48
C ALA A 13 16.43 15.42 -4.92
N GLY A 14 17.41 15.85 -5.69
CA GLY A 14 18.82 15.64 -5.34
C GLY A 14 19.17 14.15 -5.36
N SER A 15 19.63 13.63 -4.22
CA SER A 15 20.00 12.21 -4.04
C SER A 15 18.89 11.34 -3.45
N ALA A 16 17.70 11.88 -3.20
CA ALA A 16 16.63 11.14 -2.52
C ALA A 16 15.32 11.18 -3.30
N THR A 17 14.61 10.05 -3.28
CA THR A 17 13.23 9.95 -3.79
C THR A 17 12.24 10.00 -2.62
N SER A 18 11.26 10.90 -2.73
CA SER A 18 10.11 10.97 -1.83
C SER A 18 8.93 10.24 -2.43
N VAL A 19 8.36 9.30 -1.70
CA VAL A 19 7.19 8.52 -2.13
C VAL A 19 6.02 8.81 -1.20
N LYS A 20 4.87 9.15 -1.80
CA LYS A 20 3.58 9.26 -1.12
C LYS A 20 2.62 8.28 -1.77
N MET A 21 2.01 7.42 -0.99
CA MET A 21 1.15 6.34 -1.48
C MET A 21 -0.13 6.27 -0.65
N MET A 22 -1.25 6.00 -1.32
CA MET A 22 -2.52 5.66 -0.69
C MET A 22 -3.05 4.36 -1.28
N ALA A 23 -3.40 3.39 -0.44
CA ALA A 23 -4.07 2.16 -0.87
C ALA A 23 -5.59 2.32 -0.70
N LYS A 24 -6.37 2.22 -1.77
CA LYS A 24 -7.84 2.25 -1.73
C LYS A 24 -8.38 0.94 -1.18
N HIS A 25 -8.45 0.84 0.14
CA HIS A 25 -8.86 -0.38 0.85
C HIS A 25 -9.73 -0.05 2.08
N ILE A 26 -10.69 -0.92 2.41
CA ILE A 26 -11.66 -0.63 3.49
C ILE A 26 -11.05 -0.74 4.89
N MET A 27 -10.06 -1.62 5.07
CA MET A 27 -9.43 -1.95 6.34
C MET A 27 -10.46 -2.23 7.45
N GLU A 28 -11.36 -3.18 7.21
CA GLU A 28 -12.34 -3.62 8.21
C GLU A 28 -11.61 -4.32 9.36
N SER A 29 -11.80 -3.81 10.58
CA SER A 29 -11.03 -4.23 11.75
C SER A 29 -11.53 -5.54 12.36
N GLY A 30 -12.73 -5.97 11.98
CA GLY A 30 -13.39 -7.11 12.62
C GLY A 30 -14.24 -6.74 13.84
N GLN A 31 -14.23 -5.48 14.26
CA GLN A 31 -14.88 -5.03 15.51
C GLN A 31 -16.25 -4.37 15.26
N ARG A 32 -16.55 -4.00 14.01
CA ARG A 32 -17.82 -3.38 13.65
C ARG A 32 -18.93 -4.43 13.66
N LYS A 33 -20.09 -4.08 14.21
CA LYS A 33 -21.31 -4.90 14.14
C LYS A 33 -22.15 -4.51 12.93
N ASP A 34 -22.72 -5.50 12.27
CA ASP A 34 -23.76 -5.27 11.26
C ASP A 34 -25.05 -4.79 11.94
N LYS A 35 -25.69 -3.78 11.36
CA LYS A 35 -26.84 -3.11 11.99
C LYS A 35 -28.12 -3.95 11.94
N LYS A 36 -28.22 -4.91 11.03
CA LYS A 36 -29.43 -5.72 10.84
C LYS A 36 -29.36 -7.01 11.65
N SER A 37 -28.24 -7.71 11.59
CA SER A 37 -27.99 -8.99 12.26
C SER A 37 -27.43 -8.85 13.67
N GLY A 38 -26.72 -7.76 13.98
CA GLY A 38 -26.01 -7.57 15.24
C GLY A 38 -24.68 -8.35 15.34
N GLU A 39 -24.33 -9.12 14.31
CA GLU A 39 -23.11 -9.93 14.25
C GLU A 39 -21.87 -9.09 13.94
N LEU A 40 -20.69 -9.58 14.33
CA LEU A 40 -19.42 -8.95 13.96
C LEU A 40 -19.15 -9.13 12.47
N ILE A 41 -18.75 -8.05 11.83
CA ILE A 41 -18.32 -8.07 10.43
C ILE A 41 -16.91 -8.64 10.39
N PRO A 42 -16.62 -9.68 9.59
CA PRO A 42 -15.29 -10.27 9.53
C PRO A 42 -14.21 -9.26 9.16
N ALA A 43 -13.04 -9.40 9.78
CA ALA A 43 -11.89 -8.53 9.48
C ALA A 43 -11.45 -8.69 8.03
N LEU A 44 -11.19 -7.56 7.36
CA LEU A 44 -10.69 -7.51 6.00
C LEU A 44 -9.68 -6.37 5.88
N PHE A 45 -8.40 -6.71 5.89
CA PHE A 45 -7.31 -5.74 5.96
C PHE A 45 -6.08 -6.21 5.16
N LEU A 46 -5.31 -5.25 4.66
CA LEU A 46 -4.01 -5.51 4.05
C LEU A 46 -3.06 -6.03 5.13
N GLN A 47 -2.31 -7.10 4.84
CA GLN A 47 -1.35 -7.71 5.77
C GLN A 47 0.08 -7.24 5.53
N ASN A 48 0.49 -7.14 4.27
CA ASN A 48 1.83 -6.70 3.92
C ASN A 48 1.79 -5.79 2.68
N LEU A 49 2.68 -4.80 2.65
CA LEU A 49 2.93 -3.92 1.52
C LEU A 49 4.44 -3.71 1.36
N VAL A 50 5.00 -4.09 0.21
CA VAL A 50 6.41 -3.92 -0.14
C VAL A 50 6.54 -2.98 -1.33
N VAL A 51 7.54 -2.10 -1.30
CA VAL A 51 7.96 -1.30 -2.44
C VAL A 51 9.41 -1.61 -2.75
N LYS A 52 9.68 -1.92 -4.01
CA LYS A 52 11.01 -2.15 -4.55
C LYS A 52 11.39 -1.10 -5.59
N HIS A 53 12.67 -0.74 -5.62
CA HIS A 53 13.32 0.01 -6.70
C HIS A 53 14.57 -0.76 -7.12
N ALA A 54 14.71 -1.07 -8.41
CA ALA A 54 15.81 -1.88 -8.94
C ALA A 54 16.08 -3.16 -8.11
N ASP A 55 15.01 -3.94 -7.87
CA ASP A 55 14.98 -5.19 -7.07
C ASP A 55 15.31 -5.06 -5.57
N LYS A 56 15.67 -3.87 -5.09
CA LYS A 56 15.93 -3.61 -3.67
C LYS A 56 14.65 -3.16 -2.97
N VAL A 57 14.37 -3.73 -1.80
CA VAL A 57 13.28 -3.28 -0.93
C VAL A 57 13.65 -1.90 -0.36
N VAL A 58 12.86 -0.89 -0.70
CA VAL A 58 13.04 0.49 -0.21
C VAL A 58 12.00 0.86 0.84
N PHE A 59 10.93 0.07 0.95
CA PHE A 59 9.92 0.17 1.99
C PHE A 59 9.20 -1.16 2.16
N GLU A 60 8.91 -1.51 3.42
CA GLU A 60 8.06 -2.63 3.76
C GLU A 60 7.21 -2.25 4.98
N ALA A 61 5.94 -2.64 4.96
CA ALA A 61 5.04 -2.48 6.08
C ALA A 61 4.25 -3.76 6.33
N ASN A 62 4.31 -4.25 7.57
CA ASN A 62 3.39 -5.24 8.10
C ASN A 62 2.21 -4.51 8.75
N LEU A 63 1.01 -4.81 8.28
CA LEU A 63 -0.21 -4.09 8.59
C LEU A 63 -1.18 -4.97 9.37
N GLY A 64 -1.99 -4.34 10.20
CA GLY A 64 -2.98 -5.00 11.05
C GLY A 64 -4.36 -4.35 10.96
N PRO A 65 -5.35 -4.92 11.66
CA PRO A 65 -6.74 -4.45 11.63
C PRO A 65 -6.93 -3.04 12.22
N SER A 66 -5.94 -2.52 12.95
CA SER A 66 -5.98 -1.17 13.56
C SER A 66 -5.52 -0.05 12.62
N ILE A 67 -5.12 -0.38 11.39
CA ILE A 67 -4.77 0.62 10.39
C ILE A 67 -6.05 1.20 9.77
N SER A 68 -6.11 2.53 9.70
CA SER A 68 -7.27 3.25 9.15
C SER A 68 -7.59 2.87 7.71
N LYS A 69 -8.87 2.99 7.35
CA LYS A 69 -9.36 2.94 5.96
C LYS A 69 -8.54 3.85 5.06
N ASN A 70 -8.29 3.38 3.84
CA ASN A 70 -7.42 3.99 2.85
C ASN A 70 -6.02 4.31 3.38
N PRO A 71 -5.22 3.30 3.79
CA PRO A 71 -3.90 3.52 4.38
C PRO A 71 -3.03 4.45 3.53
N TYR A 72 -2.42 5.43 4.20
CA TYR A 72 -1.52 6.40 3.58
C TYR A 72 -0.11 6.22 4.13
N PHE A 73 0.86 6.14 3.22
CA PHE A 73 2.27 5.99 3.54
C PHE A 73 3.07 7.11 2.89
N ALA A 74 4.02 7.67 3.64
CA ALA A 74 4.97 8.63 3.13
C ALA A 74 6.36 8.26 3.65
N PHE A 75 7.29 8.02 2.73
CA PHE A 75 8.66 7.68 3.05
C PHE A 75 9.63 8.29 2.04
N LYS A 76 10.92 8.22 2.35
CA LYS A 76 12.00 8.60 1.46
C LYS A 76 13.03 7.48 1.41
N PHE A 77 13.70 7.34 0.28
CA PHE A 77 14.86 6.46 0.14
C PHE A 77 15.93 7.15 -0.72
N GLU A 78 17.18 6.73 -0.57
CA GLU A 78 18.30 7.25 -1.37
C GLU A 78 18.31 6.64 -2.77
N GLY A 79 18.59 7.46 -3.77
CA GLY A 79 18.55 7.08 -5.18
C GLY A 79 17.18 7.24 -5.82
N GLY A 80 17.04 6.64 -7.02
CA GLY A 80 15.89 6.82 -7.89
C GLY A 80 16.01 8.06 -8.79
N ALA A 81 15.95 7.85 -10.09
CA ALA A 81 15.92 8.89 -11.10
C ALA A 81 14.50 9.07 -11.68
N SER A 82 14.23 10.22 -12.28
CA SER A 82 12.99 10.43 -13.02
C SER A 82 12.89 9.42 -14.17
N GLY A 83 11.74 8.75 -14.28
CA GLY A 83 11.51 7.67 -15.25
C GLY A 83 11.75 6.26 -14.69
N ASP A 84 12.46 6.12 -13.57
CA ASP A 84 12.64 4.82 -12.92
C ASP A 84 11.30 4.24 -12.44
N GLU A 85 11.19 2.92 -12.40
CA GLU A 85 10.01 2.21 -11.94
C GLU A 85 10.14 1.76 -10.48
N LEU A 86 9.06 1.96 -9.73
CA LEU A 86 8.81 1.30 -8.46
C LEU A 86 7.88 0.11 -8.68
N VAL A 87 8.22 -1.04 -8.10
CA VAL A 87 7.35 -2.23 -8.06
C VAL A 87 6.76 -2.34 -6.67
N LEU A 88 5.43 -2.36 -6.59
CA LEU A 88 4.68 -2.39 -5.35
C LEU A 88 3.88 -3.68 -5.27
N THR A 89 4.02 -4.40 -4.17
CA THR A 89 3.28 -5.65 -3.93
C THR A 89 2.51 -5.57 -2.64
N TRP A 90 1.28 -6.06 -2.62
CA TRP A 90 0.45 -6.10 -1.42
C TRP A 90 -0.27 -7.44 -1.26
N THR A 91 -0.58 -7.77 -0.01
CA THR A 91 -1.38 -8.93 0.38
C THR A 91 -2.49 -8.53 1.35
N GLU A 92 -3.59 -9.26 1.34
CA GLU A 92 -4.77 -9.08 2.19
C GLU A 92 -5.10 -10.39 2.90
N ASN A 93 -5.67 -10.32 4.10
CA ASN A 93 -6.00 -11.50 4.90
C ASN A 93 -7.08 -12.43 4.27
N SER A 94 -7.74 -12.03 3.19
CA SER A 94 -8.61 -12.90 2.39
C SER A 94 -7.84 -13.85 1.45
N GLY A 95 -6.51 -13.70 1.35
CA GLY A 95 -5.66 -14.38 0.37
C GLY A 95 -5.49 -13.63 -0.95
N LYS A 96 -6.16 -12.48 -1.13
CA LYS A 96 -5.93 -11.62 -2.29
C LYS A 96 -4.58 -10.92 -2.22
N SER A 97 -3.97 -10.74 -3.38
CA SER A 97 -2.71 -10.02 -3.54
C SER A 97 -2.69 -9.28 -4.87
N GLY A 98 -1.80 -8.30 -4.99
CA GLY A 98 -1.59 -7.55 -6.22
C GLY A 98 -0.16 -7.08 -6.39
N THR A 99 0.23 -6.88 -7.64
CA THR A 99 1.46 -6.19 -8.03
C THR A 99 1.09 -5.02 -8.91
N GLU A 100 1.64 -3.85 -8.61
CA GLU A 100 1.39 -2.58 -9.31
C GLU A 100 2.73 -1.87 -9.51
N THR A 101 2.81 -1.01 -10.53
CA THR A 101 4.01 -0.21 -10.78
C THR A 101 3.72 1.28 -10.76
N ALA A 102 4.75 2.07 -10.43
CA ALA A 102 4.66 3.52 -10.44
C ALA A 102 5.99 4.15 -10.87
N ALA A 103 5.94 5.09 -11.82
CA ALA A 103 7.12 5.82 -12.24
C ALA A 103 7.49 6.91 -11.21
N ILE A 104 8.80 7.06 -10.98
CA ILE A 104 9.38 8.20 -10.27
C ILE A 104 9.33 9.41 -11.20
N LYS A 105 8.85 10.55 -10.69
CA LYS A 105 8.81 11.82 -11.42
C LYS A 105 9.95 12.73 -11.05
#